data_AF-A0AAV0H3G5-F1
#
_entry.id   AF-A0AAV0H3G5-F1
#
_cell.length_a   1.000
_cell.length_b   1.000
_cell.length_c   1.000
_cell.angle_alpha   90.00
_cell.angle_beta   90.00
_cell.angle_gamma   90.00
#
_symmetry.space_group_name_H-M   'P 1'
#
loop_
_entity.id
_entity.type
_entity.pdbx_description
1 polymer ?
#
loop_
_entity_poly.entity_id
_entity_poly.type
_entity_poly.pdbx_seq_one_letter_code
_entity_poly.pdbx_strand_id
1 'polypeptide(L)'
;MFITEEVDKVELVYTKFVSLIKSKPVIQTLLPLSPKGGIRAANGDSVDATEDEFFRLTSKEGKLAVERESVSAKGGGMGLSPLMEFEQDPVQIIDAMMPLYLNSQILRALQESYASELASRMNAMSNATDNAVELTKNLSVVYNRERQAKITGELLEIIAGADALKELP
;
A
#
# COMPACT_ATOMS: atom_id res chain seq x y z
N MET A 1 -16.00 -2.36 26.90
CA MET A 1 -16.93 -2.15 25.78
C MET A 1 -17.55 -3.45 25.29
N PHE A 2 -16.80 -4.40 24.71
CA PHE A 2 -17.41 -5.68 24.31
C PHE A 2 -17.73 -6.59 25.52
N ILE A 3 -16.81 -6.71 26.48
CA ILE A 3 -17.03 -7.47 27.74
C ILE A 3 -18.09 -6.79 28.63
N THR A 4 -18.30 -5.49 28.47
CA THR A 4 -19.29 -4.71 29.23
C THR A 4 -20.67 -4.71 28.56
N GLU A 5 -20.86 -5.48 27.49
CA GLU A 5 -22.12 -5.58 26.70
C GLU A 5 -22.63 -4.23 26.17
N GLU A 6 -21.76 -3.23 26.06
CA GLU A 6 -22.11 -1.92 25.47
C GLU A 6 -22.04 -1.94 23.93
N VAL A 7 -21.36 -2.94 23.37
CA VAL A 7 -21.11 -3.06 21.92
C VAL A 7 -21.28 -4.52 21.51
N ASP A 8 -22.22 -4.80 20.59
CA ASP A 8 -22.52 -6.15 20.11
C ASP A 8 -21.68 -6.60 18.91
N LYS A 9 -21.16 -5.65 18.14
CA LYS A 9 -20.43 -5.92 16.89
C LYS A 9 -19.26 -4.97 16.72
N VAL A 10 -18.09 -5.52 16.40
CA VAL A 10 -16.89 -4.75 16.09
C VAL A 10 -16.46 -5.07 14.67
N GLU A 11 -16.48 -4.06 13.81
CA GLU A 11 -15.99 -4.13 12.44
C GLU A 11 -14.74 -3.28 12.28
N LEU A 12 -13.76 -3.80 11.55
CA LEU A 12 -12.55 -3.10 11.17
C LEU A 12 -12.60 -2.79 9.67
N VAL A 13 -12.46 -1.52 9.35
CA VAL A 13 -12.28 -1.07 7.96
C VAL A 13 -10.80 -0.81 7.75
N TYR A 14 -10.20 -1.52 6.80
CA TYR A 14 -8.80 -1.34 6.45
C TYR A 14 -8.57 -1.55 4.96
N THR A 15 -7.45 -1.05 4.44
CA THR A 15 -7.09 -1.27 3.04
C THR A 15 -6.31 -2.56 2.90
N LYS A 16 -6.93 -3.57 2.28
CA LYS A 16 -6.25 -4.81 1.93
C LYS A 16 -5.29 -4.55 0.76
N PHE A 17 -4.03 -4.94 0.95
CA PHE A 17 -2.99 -4.78 -0.05
C PHE A 17 -3.15 -5.82 -1.17
N VAL A 18 -3.52 -5.38 -2.38
CA VAL A 18 -3.71 -6.27 -3.55
C VAL A 18 -2.54 -6.25 -4.49
N SER A 19 -2.12 -5.06 -4.90
CA SER A 19 -0.92 -4.85 -5.69
C SER A 19 -0.37 -3.48 -5.38
N LEU A 20 0.80 -3.16 -5.93
CA LEU A 20 1.39 -1.83 -5.77
C LEU A 20 0.44 -0.73 -6.26
N ILE A 21 -0.34 -1.01 -7.32
CA ILE A 21 -1.22 -0.04 -7.99
C ILE A 21 -2.64 -0.07 -7.42
N LYS A 22 -3.10 -1.23 -6.95
CA LYS A 22 -4.48 -1.45 -6.53
C LYS A 22 -4.51 -1.85 -5.05
N SER A 23 -5.11 -1.00 -4.22
CA SER A 23 -5.56 -1.36 -2.88
C SER A 23 -7.09 -1.45 -2.87
N LYS A 24 -7.66 -2.35 -2.08
CA LYS A 24 -9.12 -2.48 -1.94
C LYS A 24 -9.50 -2.27 -0.47
N PRO A 25 -10.34 -1.28 -0.12
CA PRO A 25 -10.88 -1.18 1.23
C PRO A 25 -11.80 -2.36 1.49
N VAL A 26 -11.61 -3.02 2.64
CA VAL A 26 -12.38 -4.18 3.06
C VAL A 26 -12.91 -3.91 4.47
N ILE A 27 -14.14 -4.35 4.72
CA ILE A 27 -14.78 -4.34 6.03
C ILE A 27 -14.72 -5.77 6.57
N GLN A 28 -13.97 -5.97 7.64
CA GLN A 28 -13.80 -7.25 8.31
C GLN A 28 -14.51 -7.22 9.66
N THR A 29 -15.35 -8.20 9.96
CA THR A 29 -15.93 -8.34 11.30
C THR A 29 -14.90 -8.99 12.23
N LEU A 30 -14.49 -8.29 13.30
CA LEU A 30 -13.58 -8.82 14.32
C LEU A 30 -14.35 -9.55 15.43
N LEU A 31 -15.47 -8.97 15.87
CA LEU A 31 -16.36 -9.54 16.87
C LEU A 31 -17.82 -9.44 16.40
N PRO A 32 -18.68 -10.45 16.64
CA PRO A 32 -18.39 -11.71 17.32
C PRO A 32 -17.56 -12.70 16.48
N LEU A 33 -16.70 -13.47 17.13
CA LEU A 33 -15.89 -14.50 16.49
C LEU A 33 -16.78 -15.67 16.07
N SER A 34 -16.58 -16.17 14.84
CA SER A 34 -17.23 -17.41 14.41
C SER A 34 -16.62 -18.59 15.18
N PRO A 35 -17.42 -19.56 15.70
CA PRO A 35 -16.90 -20.74 16.39
C PRO A 35 -15.95 -21.59 15.55
N LYS A 36 -16.00 -21.46 14.22
CA LYS A 36 -15.11 -22.15 13.28
C LYS A 36 -13.83 -21.37 12.97
N GLY A 37 -13.57 -20.25 13.64
CA GLY A 37 -12.47 -19.33 13.35
C GLY A 37 -12.63 -18.54 12.04
N GLY A 38 -13.53 -18.94 11.14
CA GLY A 38 -13.74 -18.28 9.85
C GLY A 38 -14.08 -16.79 9.97
N ILE A 39 -13.36 -15.97 9.22
CA ILE A 39 -13.51 -14.51 9.20
C ILE A 39 -14.59 -14.17 8.16
N ARG A 40 -15.58 -13.37 8.56
CA ARG A 40 -16.60 -12.87 7.65
C ARG A 40 -16.25 -11.46 7.19
N ALA A 41 -16.09 -11.28 5.88
CA ALA A 41 -16.21 -9.96 5.29
C ALA A 41 -17.69 -9.54 5.37
N ALA A 42 -17.96 -8.24 5.55
CA ALA A 42 -19.33 -7.72 5.65
C ALA A 42 -20.20 -8.01 4.39
N ASN A 43 -19.56 -8.37 3.26
CA ASN A 43 -20.21 -8.66 1.99
C ASN A 43 -20.67 -10.13 1.84
N GLY A 44 -20.49 -10.97 2.86
CA GLY A 44 -20.88 -12.39 2.83
C GLY A 44 -19.81 -13.37 2.34
N ASP A 45 -18.66 -12.86 1.87
CA ASP A 45 -17.49 -13.70 1.57
C ASP A 45 -16.86 -14.18 2.90
N SER A 46 -16.90 -15.50 3.13
CA SER A 46 -16.18 -16.15 4.23
C SER A 46 -14.75 -16.42 3.79
N VAL A 47 -13.79 -15.77 4.45
CA VAL A 47 -12.38 -16.14 4.31
C VAL A 47 -12.09 -17.12 5.45
N ASP A 48 -11.79 -18.37 5.08
CA ASP A 48 -11.43 -19.39 6.06
C ASP A 48 -10.14 -18.98 6.78
N ALA A 49 -10.09 -19.12 8.11
CA ALA A 49 -8.96 -18.70 8.93
C ALA A 49 -7.64 -19.44 8.61
N THR A 50 -7.74 -20.52 7.83
CA THR A 50 -6.63 -21.36 7.38
C THR A 50 -6.04 -20.90 6.05
N GLU A 51 -6.69 -19.99 5.34
CA GLU A 51 -6.25 -19.44 4.06
C GLU A 51 -5.64 -18.05 4.25
N ASP A 52 -4.48 -18.01 4.90
CA ASP A 52 -3.70 -16.78 5.01
C ASP A 52 -2.98 -16.50 3.67
N GLU A 53 -3.28 -15.35 3.08
CA GLU A 53 -2.61 -14.85 1.89
C GLU A 53 -1.35 -14.06 2.29
N PHE A 54 -0.17 -14.58 1.98
CA PHE A 54 1.08 -13.83 2.14
C PHE A 54 1.41 -13.10 0.84
N PHE A 55 1.76 -11.82 0.93
CA PHE A 55 2.26 -11.06 -0.20
C PHE A 55 3.80 -11.04 -0.20
N ARG A 56 4.39 -11.26 -1.37
CA ARG A 56 5.83 -11.14 -1.59
C ARG A 56 6.09 -10.12 -2.68
N LEU A 57 6.98 -9.18 -2.39
CA LEU A 57 7.51 -8.27 -3.41
C LEU A 57 8.51 -9.06 -4.27
N THR A 58 8.20 -9.21 -5.55
CA THR A 58 9.07 -9.82 -6.56
C THR A 58 9.40 -8.78 -7.64
N SER A 59 10.36 -9.08 -8.50
CA SER A 59 10.64 -8.25 -9.68
C SER A 59 10.24 -9.04 -10.92
N LYS A 60 9.32 -8.50 -11.69
CA LYS A 60 8.90 -9.08 -12.97
C LYS A 60 9.24 -8.09 -14.07
N GLU A 61 10.01 -8.54 -15.07
CA GLU A 61 10.38 -7.73 -16.24
C GLU A 61 11.07 -6.39 -15.87
N GLY A 62 11.84 -6.38 -14.77
CA GLY A 62 12.55 -5.18 -14.29
C GLY A 62 11.66 -4.19 -13.53
N LYS A 63 10.38 -4.50 -13.28
CA LYS A 63 9.47 -3.71 -12.47
C LYS A 63 9.14 -4.44 -11.17
N LEU A 64 8.98 -3.69 -10.08
CA LEU A 64 8.48 -4.23 -8.82
C LEU A 64 7.05 -4.76 -9.04
N ALA A 65 6.85 -6.02 -8.67
CA ALA A 65 5.58 -6.72 -8.75
C ALA A 65 5.23 -7.33 -7.38
N VAL A 66 3.95 -7.57 -7.16
CA VAL A 66 3.46 -8.26 -5.96
C VAL A 66 2.90 -9.58 -6.41
N GLU A 67 3.45 -10.65 -5.89
CA GLU A 67 2.88 -11.98 -6.01
C GLU A 67 2.28 -12.37 -4.66
N ARG A 68 1.08 -12.94 -4.72
CA ARG A 68 0.41 -13.48 -3.55
C ARG A 68 0.57 -14.98 -3.57
N GLU A 69 1.17 -15.49 -2.52
CA GLU A 69 1.24 -16.92 -2.26
C GLU A 69 0.18 -17.22 -1.22
N SER A 70 -0.87 -17.93 -1.61
CA SER A 70 -1.79 -18.54 -0.66
C SER A 70 -1.02 -19.65 0.04
N VAL A 71 -0.47 -19.35 1.21
CA VAL A 71 0.12 -20.39 2.05
C VAL A 71 -1.06 -21.06 2.73
N SER A 72 -1.64 -22.06 2.07
CA SER A 72 -2.36 -23.09 2.81
C SER A 72 -1.30 -23.69 3.73
N ALA A 73 -1.36 -23.37 5.02
CA ALA A 73 -0.58 -24.12 5.99
C ALA A 73 -0.86 -25.59 5.67
N LYS A 74 0.17 -26.35 5.27
CA LYS A 74 0.07 -27.81 5.18
C LYS A 74 -0.22 -28.31 6.58
N GLY A 75 -1.51 -28.32 6.86
CA GLY A 75 -2.12 -28.38 8.16
C GLY A 75 -3.61 -28.54 7.93
N GLY A 76 -3.98 -29.39 6.95
CA GLY A 76 -5.10 -30.28 7.21
C GLY A 76 -4.81 -30.85 8.59
N GLY A 77 -5.67 -30.50 9.56
CA GLY A 77 -5.32 -30.45 10.98
C GLY A 77 -4.33 -31.55 11.32
N MET A 78 -3.16 -31.17 11.85
CA MET A 78 -2.36 -32.13 12.60
C MET A 78 -3.33 -32.62 13.67
N GLY A 79 -4.01 -33.75 13.41
CA GLY A 79 -5.09 -34.22 14.25
C GLY A 79 -4.50 -34.26 15.64
N LEU A 80 -5.22 -33.69 16.62
CA LEU A 80 -4.79 -33.68 18.00
C LEU A 80 -4.23 -35.07 18.29
N SER A 81 -2.97 -35.14 18.73
CA SER A 81 -2.33 -36.44 18.94
C SER A 81 -3.24 -37.25 19.87
N PRO A 82 -3.48 -38.55 19.61
CA PRO A 82 -4.37 -39.33 20.47
C PRO A 82 -3.94 -39.38 21.94
N LEU A 83 -2.68 -39.00 22.22
CA LEU A 83 -2.06 -38.90 23.54
C LEU A 83 -1.97 -37.44 24.05
N MET A 84 -2.72 -36.50 23.45
CA MET A 84 -2.74 -35.12 23.89
C MET A 84 -3.53 -35.00 25.18
N GLU A 85 -2.83 -34.67 26.26
CA GLU A 85 -3.43 -34.37 27.56
C GLU A 85 -3.57 -32.84 27.70
N PHE A 86 -4.77 -32.39 28.05
CA PHE A 86 -5.04 -30.98 28.34
C PHE A 86 -4.96 -30.75 29.85
N GLU A 87 -4.12 -29.81 30.27
CA GLU A 87 -3.96 -29.47 31.69
C GLU A 87 -5.14 -28.64 32.21
N GLN A 88 -5.73 -27.80 31.36
CA GLN A 88 -6.90 -26.97 31.67
C GLN A 88 -8.17 -27.45 30.97
N ASP A 89 -9.31 -26.98 31.48
CA ASP A 89 -10.59 -27.18 30.82
C ASP A 89 -10.61 -26.51 29.43
N PRO A 90 -11.20 -27.13 28.39
CA PRO A 90 -11.24 -26.57 27.04
C PRO A 90 -11.77 -25.13 26.96
N VAL A 91 -12.72 -24.75 27.82
CA VAL A 91 -13.26 -23.38 27.85
C VAL A 91 -12.18 -22.37 28.25
N GLN A 92 -11.35 -22.70 29.24
CA GLN A 92 -10.28 -21.83 29.71
C GLN A 92 -9.18 -21.65 28.65
N ILE A 93 -8.88 -22.72 27.92
CA ILE A 93 -7.90 -22.69 26.81
C ILE A 93 -8.38 -21.74 25.71
N ILE A 94 -9.65 -21.87 25.29
CA ILE A 94 -10.21 -20.99 24.25
C ILE A 94 -10.27 -19.54 24.75
N ASP A 95 -10.67 -19.30 25.99
CA ASP A 95 -10.76 -17.95 26.56
C ASP A 95 -9.38 -17.26 26.61
N ALA A 96 -8.31 -18.00 26.88
CA ALA A 96 -6.94 -17.49 26.79
C ALA A 96 -6.45 -17.29 25.34
N MET A 97 -6.92 -18.12 24.39
CA MET A 97 -6.52 -18.04 22.98
C MET A 97 -7.25 -16.94 22.20
N MET A 98 -8.50 -16.62 22.53
CA MET A 98 -9.28 -15.62 21.79
C MET A 98 -8.61 -14.23 21.74
N PRO A 99 -8.07 -13.68 22.85
CA PRO A 99 -7.34 -12.40 22.83
C PRO A 99 -6.09 -12.45 21.95
N LEU A 100 -5.36 -13.57 21.96
CA LEU A 100 -4.16 -13.75 21.14
C LEU A 100 -4.50 -13.76 19.65
N TYR A 101 -5.58 -14.44 19.27
CA TYR A 101 -6.10 -14.45 17.91
C TYR A 101 -6.56 -13.06 17.47
N LEU A 102 -7.31 -12.35 18.32
CA LEU A 102 -7.78 -11.00 17.99
C LEU A 102 -6.62 -10.01 17.82
N ASN A 103 -5.59 -10.10 18.67
CA ASN A 103 -4.40 -9.26 18.56
C ASN A 103 -3.63 -9.52 17.25
N SER A 104 -3.48 -10.79 16.85
CA SER A 104 -2.80 -11.13 15.59
C SER A 104 -3.59 -10.65 14.36
N GLN A 105 -4.93 -10.71 14.40
CA GLN A 105 -5.79 -10.17 13.34
C GLN A 105 -5.66 -8.66 13.18
N ILE A 106 -5.69 -7.92 14.30
CA ILE A 106 -5.53 -6.46 14.27
C ILE A 106 -4.14 -6.11 13.73
N LEU A 107 -3.09 -6.78 14.21
CA LEU A 107 -1.72 -6.53 13.76
C LEU A 107 -1.59 -6.78 12.24
N ARG A 108 -2.17 -7.87 11.73
CA ARG A 108 -2.18 -8.18 10.29
C ARG A 108 -2.88 -7.09 9.49
N ALA A 109 -4.07 -6.66 9.91
CA ALA A 109 -4.82 -5.61 9.22
C ALA A 109 -4.06 -4.28 9.18
N LEU A 110 -3.37 -3.91 10.28
CA LEU A 110 -2.51 -2.73 10.34
C LEU A 110 -1.33 -2.85 9.37
N GLN A 111 -0.66 -4.00 9.32
CA GLN A 111 0.46 -4.24 8.41
C GLN A 111 0.03 -4.17 6.93
N GLU A 112 -1.11 -4.76 6.57
CA GLU A 112 -1.66 -4.68 5.21
C GLU A 112 -2.05 -3.24 4.83
N SER A 113 -2.62 -2.49 5.78
CA SER A 113 -2.97 -1.08 5.56
C SER A 113 -1.71 -0.23 5.34
N TYR A 114 -0.68 -0.44 6.15
CA TYR A 114 0.59 0.26 6.02
C TYR A 114 1.30 -0.06 4.70
N ALA A 115 1.31 -1.34 4.28
CA ALA A 115 1.84 -1.74 2.99
C ALA A 115 1.10 -1.06 1.82
N SER A 116 -0.24 -0.99 1.89
CA SER A 116 -1.07 -0.30 0.90
C SER A 116 -0.78 1.20 0.81
N GLU A 117 -0.60 1.85 1.96
CA GLU A 117 -0.25 3.27 2.02
C GLU A 117 1.12 3.54 1.36
N LEU A 118 2.14 2.76 1.73
CA LEU A 118 3.49 2.90 1.18
C LEU A 118 3.51 2.65 -0.33
N ALA A 119 2.77 1.66 -0.81
CA ALA A 119 2.64 1.37 -2.23
C ALA A 119 1.97 2.52 -3.00
N SER A 120 0.88 3.07 -2.45
CA SER A 120 0.20 4.23 -3.04
C SER A 120 1.14 5.45 -3.07
N ARG A 121 1.92 5.67 -2.01
CA ARG A 121 2.93 6.74 -1.96
C ARG A 121 4.01 6.53 -3.00
N MET A 122 4.52 5.31 -3.17
CA MET A 122 5.54 4.98 -4.17
C MET A 122 5.06 5.30 -5.59
N ASN A 123 3.83 4.91 -5.96
CA ASN A 123 3.28 5.23 -7.28
C ASN A 123 3.07 6.74 -7.47
N ALA A 124 2.54 7.43 -6.46
CA ALA A 124 2.35 8.88 -6.52
C ALA A 124 3.69 9.60 -6.74
N MET A 125 4.76 9.15 -6.07
CA MET A 125 6.11 9.69 -6.24
C MET A 125 6.74 9.32 -7.59
N SER A 126 6.50 8.11 -8.10
CA SER A 126 6.93 7.73 -9.46
C SER A 126 6.28 8.63 -10.50
N ASN A 127 4.95 8.79 -10.44
CA ASN A 127 4.22 9.67 -11.36
C ASN A 127 4.67 11.14 -11.23
N ALA A 128 4.90 11.63 -10.01
CA ALA A 128 5.43 12.98 -9.79
C ALA A 128 6.83 13.16 -10.38
N THR A 129 7.69 12.14 -10.29
CA THR A 129 9.04 12.15 -10.86
C THR A 129 8.98 12.19 -12.38
N ASP A 130 8.14 11.35 -13.00
CA ASP A 130 7.95 11.32 -14.45
C ASP A 130 7.43 12.68 -14.96
N ASN A 131 6.44 13.26 -14.27
CA ASN A 131 5.93 14.60 -14.58
C ASN A 131 7.01 15.69 -14.42
N ALA A 132 7.86 15.60 -13.41
CA ALA A 132 8.95 16.55 -13.19
C ALA A 132 10.03 16.46 -14.29
N VAL A 133 10.33 15.25 -14.77
CA VAL A 133 11.26 15.04 -15.89
C VAL A 133 10.69 15.65 -17.17
N GLU A 134 9.39 15.48 -17.43
CA GLU A 134 8.72 16.12 -18.57
C GLU A 134 8.78 17.64 -18.47
N LEU A 135 8.44 18.20 -17.31
CA LEU A 135 8.50 19.64 -17.06
C LEU A 135 9.92 20.19 -17.25
N THR A 136 10.93 19.47 -16.76
CA THR A 136 12.34 19.86 -16.91
C THR A 136 12.76 19.92 -18.38
N LYS A 137 12.32 18.96 -19.19
CA LYS A 137 12.58 18.97 -20.65
C LYS A 137 11.93 20.20 -21.30
N ASN A 138 10.67 20.48 -20.97
CA ASN A 138 9.94 21.62 -21.53
C ASN A 138 10.59 22.96 -21.14
N LEU A 139 10.93 23.14 -19.86
CA LEU A 139 11.61 24.35 -19.39
C LEU A 139 13.00 24.51 -20.00
N SER A 140 13.73 23.41 -20.24
CA SER A 140 15.03 23.47 -20.92
C SER A 140 14.91 23.99 -22.35
N VAL A 141 13.86 23.60 -23.08
CA VAL A 141 13.59 24.11 -24.44
C VAL A 141 13.27 25.60 -24.40
N VAL A 142 12.40 26.03 -23.48
CA VAL A 142 12.06 27.45 -23.29
C VAL A 142 13.29 28.27 -22.92
N TYR A 143 14.08 27.80 -21.96
CA TYR A 143 15.32 28.46 -21.53
C TYR A 143 16.31 28.63 -22.68
N ASN A 144 16.52 27.59 -23.50
CA ASN A 144 17.40 27.67 -24.65
C ASN A 144 16.92 28.70 -25.68
N ARG A 145 15.61 28.75 -25.92
CA ARG A 145 14.99 29.71 -26.84
C ARG A 145 15.15 31.14 -26.33
N GLU A 146 14.85 31.40 -25.06
CA GLU A 146 15.03 32.72 -24.45
C GLU A 146 16.48 33.14 -24.40
N ARG A 147 17.40 32.20 -24.11
CA ARG A 147 18.84 32.47 -24.15
C ARG A 147 19.28 32.93 -25.54
N GLN A 148 18.84 32.24 -26.60
CA GLN A 148 19.15 32.63 -27.98
C GLN A 148 18.56 33.99 -28.32
N ALA A 149 17.29 34.24 -27.97
CA ALA A 149 16.63 35.52 -28.19
C ALA A 149 17.38 36.68 -27.48
N LYS A 150 17.84 36.46 -26.24
CA LYS A 150 18.62 37.44 -25.48
C LYS A 150 19.96 37.74 -26.15
N ILE A 151 20.72 36.71 -26.54
CA ILE A 151 22.01 36.89 -27.26
C ILE A 151 21.79 37.66 -28.56
N THR A 152 20.76 37.33 -29.33
CA THR A 152 20.47 38.04 -30.58
C THR A 152 20.06 39.49 -30.33
N GLY A 153 19.30 39.76 -29.26
CA GLY A 153 18.92 41.12 -28.88
C GLY A 153 20.14 41.96 -28.48
N GLU A 154 21.00 41.42 -27.62
CA GLU A 154 22.25 42.07 -27.21
C GLU A 154 23.17 42.37 -28.41
N LEU A 155 23.31 41.42 -29.35
CA LEU A 155 24.10 41.63 -30.56
C LEU A 155 23.51 42.71 -31.48
N LEU A 156 22.18 42.74 -31.64
CA LEU A 156 21.50 43.77 -32.43
C LEU A 156 21.67 45.15 -31.81
N GLU A 157 21.58 45.27 -30.48
CA GLU A 157 21.82 46.53 -29.76
C GLU A 157 23.28 47.01 -29.95
N ILE A 158 24.26 46.11 -29.87
CA ILE A 158 25.68 46.45 -30.09
C ILE A 158 25.92 46.93 -31.52
N ILE A 159 25.36 46.23 -32.53
CA ILE A 159 25.55 46.59 -33.94
C ILE A 159 24.88 47.93 -34.24
N ALA A 160 23.64 48.13 -33.78
CA ALA A 160 22.93 49.40 -33.96
C ALA A 160 23.67 50.58 -33.29
N GLY A 161 24.23 50.38 -32.10
CA GLY A 161 25.06 51.39 -31.43
C GLY A 161 26.37 51.70 -32.16
N ALA A 162 27.02 50.68 -32.74
CA ALA A 162 28.25 50.85 -33.50
C ALA A 162 28.01 51.58 -34.84
N ASP A 163 26.91 51.29 -35.54
CA ASP A 163 26.54 51.97 -36.78
C ASP A 163 26.15 53.44 -36.53
N ALA A 164 25.45 53.74 -35.42
CA ALA A 164 25.13 55.12 -35.04
C ALA A 164 26.38 55.99 -34.81
N LEU A 165 27.48 55.41 -34.31
CA LEU A 165 28.76 56.10 -34.16
C LEU A 165 29.46 56.40 -35.50
N LYS A 166 29.20 55.61 -36.54
CA LYS A 166 29.76 55.81 -37.89
C LYS A 166 29.05 56.91 -38.67
N GLU A 167 27.78 57.16 -38.38
CA GLU A 167 26.99 58.23 -39.02
C GLU A 167 27.18 59.60 -38.35
N LEU A 168 27.95 59.69 -37.25
CA LEU A 168 28.37 60.99 -36.72
C LEU A 168 29.43 61.62 -37.65
N PRO A 169 29.24 62.88 -38.09
CA PRO A 169 30.16 63.58 -39.00
C PRO A 169 31.51 63.93 -38.37
#